data_AF-A0A4Y2CI87-F1
#
_entry.id   AF-A0A4Y2CI87-F1
#
_cell.length_a   1.000
_cell.length_b   1.000
_cell.length_c   1.000
_cell.angle_alpha   90.00
_cell.angle_beta   90.00
_cell.angle_gamma   90.00
#
_symmetry.space_group_name_H-M   'P 1'
#
loop_
_entity.id
_entity.type
_entity.pdbx_description
1 polymer ?
#
loop_
_entity_poly.entity_id
_entity_poly.type
_entity_poly.pdbx_seq_one_letter_code
_entity_poly.pdbx_strand_id
1 'polypeptide(L)'
;MFEFCQEHLKGITFTYIKDEEIIQHHNNKLLDRFENSVAITGTRSFHCFVPVSESNLKCFITSQATEFGIHSTVKAVQITLHIRDSIACVYDGQWWLAEVNDISDINKDVLVTFYHPAEPRTAFKNREKDQTWVPMSNVLRKLSALELTTTTGSIHIIPPKLSEEISKLFNEYKSR
;
A
#
# COMPACT_ATOMS: atom_id res chain seq x y z
N MET A 1 22.28 8.31 -44.94
CA MET A 1 22.80 9.30 -43.96
C MET A 1 23.75 8.66 -42.96
N PHE A 2 23.38 7.55 -42.30
CA PHE A 2 24.26 6.82 -41.39
C PHE A 2 25.62 6.42 -42.00
N GLU A 3 25.59 5.73 -43.15
CA GLU A 3 26.81 5.26 -43.84
C GLU A 3 27.76 6.41 -44.18
N PHE A 4 27.21 7.51 -44.71
CA PHE A 4 27.94 8.74 -44.99
C PHE A 4 28.65 9.29 -43.74
N CYS A 5 27.94 9.40 -42.61
CA CYS A 5 28.51 9.89 -41.36
C CYS A 5 29.61 8.96 -40.82
N GLN A 6 29.40 7.65 -40.86
CA GLN A 6 30.36 6.66 -40.37
C GLN A 6 31.67 6.67 -41.16
N GLU A 7 31.60 6.91 -42.47
CA GLU A 7 32.76 6.95 -43.34
C GLU A 7 33.53 8.29 -43.23
N HIS A 8 32.82 9.41 -43.09
CA HIS A 8 33.42 10.75 -43.22
C HIS A 8 33.70 11.46 -41.88
N LEU A 9 33.02 11.10 -40.80
CA LEU A 9 33.18 11.73 -39.48
C LEU A 9 33.98 10.83 -38.53
N LYS A 10 35.31 10.94 -38.61
CA LYS A 10 36.24 10.17 -37.75
C LYS A 10 36.21 10.67 -36.30
N GLY A 11 36.32 9.74 -35.35
CA GLY A 11 36.36 10.03 -33.91
C GLY A 11 35.00 10.08 -33.22
N ILE A 12 33.90 9.88 -33.96
CA ILE A 12 32.54 9.76 -33.42
C ILE A 12 32.03 8.34 -33.71
N THR A 13 31.49 7.68 -32.69
CA THR A 13 30.85 6.37 -32.86
C THR A 13 29.40 6.56 -33.25
N PHE A 14 29.01 5.99 -34.40
CA PHE A 14 27.61 5.99 -34.85
C PHE A 14 27.02 4.59 -34.65
N THR A 15 25.83 4.54 -34.08
CA THR A 15 25.02 3.32 -33.95
C THR A 15 23.73 3.52 -34.73
N TYR A 16 23.43 2.60 -35.64
CA TYR A 16 22.15 2.57 -36.34
C TYR A 16 21.25 1.53 -35.68
N ILE A 17 20.03 1.92 -35.36
CA ILE A 17 19.01 1.04 -34.80
C ILE A 17 17.84 1.06 -35.78
N LYS A 18 17.40 -0.13 -36.20
CA LYS A 18 16.26 -0.25 -37.11
C LYS A 18 14.94 -0.07 -36.37
N ASP A 19 13.92 0.43 -37.06
CA ASP A 19 12.59 0.62 -36.49
C ASP A 19 11.99 -0.69 -35.98
N GLU A 20 12.22 -1.81 -36.69
CA GLU A 20 11.75 -3.13 -36.26
C GLU A 20 12.37 -3.55 -34.92
N GLU A 21 13.65 -3.25 -34.68
CA GLU A 21 14.35 -3.56 -33.42
C GLU A 21 13.81 -2.72 -32.25
N ILE A 22 13.39 -1.48 -32.49
CA ILE A 22 12.76 -0.62 -31.50
C ILE A 22 11.34 -1.12 -31.17
N ILE A 23 10.54 -1.38 -32.19
CA ILE A 23 9.14 -1.76 -32.02
C ILE A 23 9.04 -3.14 -31.35
N GLN A 24 9.84 -4.12 -31.79
CA GLN A 24 9.74 -5.49 -31.32
C GLN A 24 10.30 -5.68 -29.89
N HIS A 25 11.37 -4.97 -29.53
CA HIS A 25 12.04 -5.16 -28.23
C HIS A 25 11.73 -4.09 -27.18
N HIS A 26 11.46 -2.85 -27.57
CA HIS A 26 11.34 -1.74 -26.62
C HIS A 26 9.90 -1.31 -26.38
N ASN A 27 9.06 -1.19 -27.41
CA ASN A 27 7.71 -0.65 -27.21
C ASN A 27 6.86 -1.52 -26.29
N ASN A 28 6.87 -2.85 -26.47
CA ASN A 28 6.13 -3.75 -25.58
C ASN A 28 6.61 -3.67 -24.13
N LYS A 29 7.93 -3.58 -23.92
CA LYS A 29 8.53 -3.50 -22.58
C LYS A 29 8.27 -2.14 -21.91
N LEU A 30 8.28 -1.06 -22.68
CA LEU A 30 7.97 0.28 -22.19
C LEU A 30 6.47 0.42 -21.88
N LEU A 31 5.61 -0.15 -22.73
CA LEU A 31 4.18 -0.18 -22.50
C LEU A 31 3.84 -1.00 -21.25
N ASP A 32 4.40 -2.21 -21.12
CA ASP A 32 4.25 -3.05 -19.93
C ASP A 32 4.71 -2.32 -18.65
N ARG A 33 5.86 -1.64 -18.69
CA ARG A 33 6.33 -0.82 -17.57
C ARG A 33 5.37 0.32 -17.25
N PHE A 34 4.84 0.99 -18.26
CA PHE A 34 3.93 2.11 -18.08
C PHE A 34 2.61 1.65 -17.46
N GLU A 35 2.01 0.58 -18.00
CA GLU A 35 0.75 0.00 -17.52
C GLU A 35 0.88 -0.57 -16.10
N ASN A 36 2.03 -1.14 -15.75
CA ASN A 36 2.28 -1.69 -14.42
C ASN A 36 2.90 -0.69 -13.43
N SER A 37 3.24 0.53 -13.86
CA SER A 37 3.79 1.55 -12.98
C SER A 37 2.72 2.14 -12.04
N VAL A 38 3.14 2.53 -10.84
CA VAL A 38 2.26 3.18 -9.86
C VAL A 38 2.92 4.47 -9.39
N ALA A 39 2.16 5.57 -9.39
CA ALA A 39 2.61 6.84 -8.85
C ALA A 39 2.68 6.76 -7.31
N ILE A 40 3.83 7.12 -6.74
CA ILE A 40 4.01 7.21 -5.29
C ILE A 40 3.48 8.58 -4.84
N THR A 41 2.41 8.58 -4.06
CA THR A 41 1.74 9.82 -3.65
C THR A 41 2.66 10.66 -2.75
N GLY A 42 2.54 11.98 -2.82
CA GLY A 42 3.33 12.91 -2.00
C GLY A 42 4.78 13.12 -2.47
N THR A 43 5.19 12.52 -3.59
CA THR A 43 6.58 12.61 -4.05
C THR A 43 6.85 13.68 -5.11
N ARG A 44 5.83 14.44 -5.54
CA ARG A 44 5.93 15.41 -6.65
C ARG A 44 6.93 16.55 -6.41
N SER A 45 7.22 16.87 -5.16
CA SER A 45 8.14 17.96 -4.78
C SER A 45 9.60 17.52 -4.71
N PHE A 46 9.90 16.22 -4.83
CA PHE A 46 11.27 15.72 -4.78
C PHE A 46 11.90 15.67 -6.18
N HIS A 47 13.21 15.89 -6.22
CA HIS A 47 13.99 15.96 -7.46
C HIS A 47 14.89 14.74 -7.66
N CYS A 48 15.22 14.01 -6.60
CA CYS A 48 16.08 12.83 -6.68
C CYS A 48 15.51 11.66 -5.88
N PHE A 49 15.60 10.45 -6.47
CA PHE A 49 15.05 9.21 -5.94
C PHE A 49 16.13 8.13 -5.96
N VAL A 50 16.41 7.54 -4.80
CA VAL A 50 17.41 6.46 -4.68
C VAL A 50 16.76 5.23 -4.06
N PRO A 51 16.66 4.10 -4.77
CA PRO A 51 16.12 2.86 -4.22
C PRO A 51 17.00 2.35 -3.08
N VAL A 52 16.37 2.02 -1.95
CA VAL A 52 17.05 1.43 -0.78
C VAL A 52 16.73 -0.05 -0.66
N SER A 53 15.46 -0.39 -0.88
CA SER A 53 14.95 -1.76 -0.90
C SER A 53 13.84 -1.87 -1.94
N GLU A 54 13.33 -3.08 -2.16
CA GLU A 54 12.17 -3.32 -3.04
C GLU A 54 10.95 -2.49 -2.63
N SER A 55 10.83 -2.17 -1.34
CA SER A 55 9.69 -1.51 -0.70
C SER A 55 9.92 -0.04 -0.33
N ASN A 56 11.13 0.52 -0.51
CA ASN A 56 11.47 1.86 -0.03
C ASN A 56 12.39 2.65 -0.97
N LEU A 57 12.09 3.95 -1.09
CA LEU A 57 12.89 4.96 -1.80
C LEU A 57 13.35 6.05 -0.83
N LYS A 58 14.59 6.50 -0.99
CA LYS A 58 15.01 7.82 -0.49
C LYS A 58 14.57 8.88 -1.49
N CYS A 59 13.98 9.94 -0.98
CA CYS A 59 13.50 11.07 -1.74
C CYS A 59 14.20 12.34 -1.25
N PHE A 60 14.82 13.08 -2.17
CA PHE A 60 15.57 14.30 -1.89
C PHE A 60 14.91 15.49 -2.58
N ILE A 61 14.83 16.62 -1.87
CA ILE A 61 14.20 17.85 -2.40
C ILE A 61 15.02 18.38 -3.59
N THR A 62 16.34 18.23 -3.57
CA THR A 62 17.25 18.57 -4.67
C THR A 62 18.30 17.46 -4.85
N SER A 63 18.94 17.38 -6.01
CA SER A 63 19.97 16.34 -6.27
C SER A 63 21.22 16.45 -5.41
N GLN A 64 21.44 17.59 -4.73
CA GLN A 64 22.59 17.83 -3.86
C GLN A 64 22.22 17.82 -2.38
N ALA A 65 20.94 17.63 -2.04
CA ALA A 65 20.50 17.59 -0.65
C ALA A 65 21.11 16.40 0.08
N THR A 66 21.53 16.62 1.33
CA THR A 66 22.01 15.56 2.23
C THR A 66 20.86 14.91 3.00
N GLU A 67 19.77 15.66 3.23
CA GLU A 67 18.56 15.19 3.89
C GLU A 67 17.63 14.48 2.91
N PHE A 68 17.00 13.41 3.38
CA PHE A 68 16.06 12.62 2.60
C PHE A 68 14.86 12.17 3.44
N GLY A 69 13.71 12.09 2.80
CA GLY A 69 12.57 11.32 3.30
C GLY A 69 12.65 9.88 2.80
N ILE A 70 12.16 8.92 3.60
CA ILE A 70 11.92 7.55 3.12
C ILE A 70 10.46 7.45 2.71
N HIS A 71 10.21 7.00 1.48
CA HIS A 71 8.87 6.74 0.98
C HIS A 71 8.71 5.28 0.62
N SER A 72 7.60 4.69 1.05
CA SER A 72 7.25 3.32 0.67
C SER A 72 6.84 3.25 -0.80
N THR A 73 7.41 2.30 -1.53
CA THR A 73 7.04 1.96 -2.92
C THR A 73 5.96 0.88 -2.97
N VAL A 74 5.61 0.30 -1.83
CA VAL A 74 4.58 -0.72 -1.75
C VAL A 74 3.28 -0.07 -2.20
N LYS A 75 2.69 -0.61 -3.27
CA LYS A 75 1.36 -0.21 -3.71
C LYS A 75 0.45 -0.30 -2.49
N ALA A 76 -0.03 0.85 -2.01
CA ALA A 76 -1.03 0.86 -0.97
C ALA A 76 -2.19 0.02 -1.51
N VAL A 77 -2.38 -1.17 -0.94
CA VAL A 77 -3.51 -2.01 -1.29
C VAL A 77 -4.72 -1.14 -0.98
N GLN A 78 -5.43 -0.70 -2.01
CA GLN A 78 -6.70 -0.02 -1.81
C GLN A 78 -7.63 -1.06 -1.25
N ILE A 79 -7.82 -1.01 0.07
CA ILE A 79 -8.74 -1.89 0.76
C ILE A 79 -10.13 -1.39 0.40
N THR A 80 -10.81 -2.10 -0.50
CA THR A 80 -12.21 -1.84 -0.80
C THR A 80 -13.05 -2.35 0.37
N LEU A 81 -13.70 -1.43 1.07
CA LEU A 81 -14.58 -1.72 2.19
C LEU A 81 -16.04 -1.60 1.78
N HIS A 82 -16.87 -2.40 2.42
CA HIS A 82 -18.33 -2.37 2.35
C HIS A 82 -18.89 -2.34 3.76
N ILE A 83 -20.14 -1.87 3.88
CA ILE A 83 -20.86 -1.91 5.14
C ILE A 83 -20.96 -3.37 5.62
N ARG A 84 -20.74 -3.58 6.93
CA ARG A 84 -20.62 -4.87 7.65
C ARG A 84 -19.36 -5.68 7.39
N ASP A 85 -18.37 -5.12 6.68
CA ASP A 85 -17.06 -5.75 6.63
C ASP A 85 -16.41 -5.76 8.02
N SER A 86 -15.82 -6.89 8.39
CA SER A 86 -14.93 -6.98 9.55
C SER A 86 -13.53 -6.52 9.14
N ILE A 87 -12.92 -5.65 9.92
CA ILE A 87 -11.61 -5.07 9.64
C ILE A 87 -10.70 -5.09 10.86
N ALA A 88 -9.40 -5.08 10.62
CA ALA A 88 -8.40 -4.69 11.60
C ALA A 88 -7.95 -3.25 11.30
N CYS A 89 -8.01 -2.37 12.30
CA CYS A 89 -7.63 -0.96 12.14
C CYS A 89 -6.83 -0.44 13.35
N VAL A 90 -6.20 0.73 13.20
CA VAL A 90 -5.42 1.38 14.25
C VAL A 90 -6.23 2.49 14.91
N TYR A 91 -6.36 2.41 16.23
CA TYR A 91 -6.98 3.42 17.06
C TYR A 91 -6.23 3.54 18.39
N ASP A 92 -5.97 4.78 18.83
CA ASP A 92 -5.24 5.10 20.06
C ASP A 92 -3.90 4.36 20.22
N GLY A 93 -3.13 4.26 19.13
CA GLY A 93 -1.81 3.64 19.16
C GLY A 93 -1.80 2.11 19.36
N GLN A 94 -2.96 1.47 19.23
CA GLN A 94 -3.15 0.01 19.25
C GLN A 94 -3.97 -0.44 18.04
N TRP A 95 -3.88 -1.73 17.67
CA TRP A 95 -4.76 -2.29 16.64
C TRP A 95 -6.01 -2.87 17.29
N TRP A 96 -7.15 -2.73 16.61
CA TRP A 96 -8.46 -3.16 17.06
C TRP A 96 -9.18 -3.93 15.96
N LEU A 97 -10.02 -4.88 16.38
CA LEU A 97 -10.99 -5.51 15.52
C LEU A 97 -12.26 -4.64 15.49
N ALA A 98 -12.78 -4.34 14.31
CA ALA A 98 -13.98 -3.52 14.16
C ALA A 98 -14.88 -3.98 13.01
N GLU A 99 -16.16 -3.64 13.07
CA GLU A 99 -17.11 -3.79 11.98
C GLU A 99 -17.41 -2.43 11.35
N VAL A 100 -17.44 -2.36 10.02
CA VAL A 100 -17.76 -1.14 9.27
C VAL A 100 -19.26 -0.88 9.30
N ASN A 101 -19.68 0.28 9.80
CA ASN A 101 -21.07 0.72 9.80
C ASN A 101 -21.38 1.66 8.62
N ASP A 102 -20.45 2.55 8.30
CA ASP A 102 -20.63 3.57 7.25
C ASP A 102 -19.27 4.01 6.68
N ILE A 103 -19.26 4.57 5.47
CA ILE A 103 -18.05 4.98 4.74
C ILE A 103 -18.23 6.39 4.20
N SER A 104 -17.31 7.30 4.55
CA SER A 104 -17.27 8.66 4.02
C SER A 104 -16.19 8.77 2.94
N ASP A 105 -16.59 8.68 1.67
CA ASP A 105 -15.68 8.85 0.54
C ASP A 105 -15.08 10.25 0.44
N ILE A 106 -15.80 11.26 0.95
CA ILE A 106 -15.39 12.67 0.95
C ILE A 106 -14.28 12.89 1.98
N ASN A 107 -14.50 12.47 3.22
CA ASN A 107 -13.52 12.68 4.30
C ASN A 107 -12.42 11.61 4.32
N LYS A 108 -12.59 10.52 3.55
CA LYS A 108 -11.72 9.34 3.57
C LYS A 108 -11.67 8.69 4.95
N ASP A 109 -12.82 8.63 5.61
CA ASP A 109 -13.00 8.03 6.93
C ASP A 109 -14.02 6.89 6.87
N VAL A 110 -13.93 5.95 7.81
CA VAL A 110 -14.85 4.84 7.99
C VAL A 110 -15.41 4.87 9.41
N LEU A 111 -16.74 4.80 9.53
CA LEU A 111 -17.41 4.64 10.82
C LEU A 111 -17.38 3.18 11.20
N VAL A 112 -16.82 2.87 12.36
CA VAL A 112 -16.62 1.49 12.80
C VAL A 112 -17.20 1.27 14.18
N THR A 113 -17.67 0.05 14.47
CA THR A 113 -17.98 -0.42 15.83
C THR A 113 -16.87 -1.35 16.31
N PHE A 114 -16.23 -1.04 17.44
CA PHE A 114 -15.15 -1.87 17.96
C PHE A 114 -15.66 -3.14 18.67
N TYR A 115 -14.99 -4.24 18.38
CA TYR A 115 -15.15 -5.47 19.14
C TYR A 115 -14.28 -5.44 20.39
N HIS A 116 -14.87 -5.80 21.53
CA HIS A 116 -14.17 -5.85 22.81
C HIS A 116 -13.88 -7.27 23.23
N PRO A 117 -12.74 -7.52 23.91
CA PRO A 117 -12.48 -8.82 24.50
C PRO A 117 -13.60 -9.17 25.51
N ALA A 118 -14.14 -10.37 25.36
CA ALA A 118 -15.08 -11.01 26.26
C ALA A 118 -14.38 -12.17 26.98
N GLU A 119 -15.02 -12.72 28.01
CA GLU A 119 -14.56 -13.96 28.63
C GLU A 119 -15.13 -15.16 27.85
N PRO A 120 -14.31 -16.16 27.46
CA PRO A 120 -12.86 -16.32 27.64
C PRO A 120 -11.99 -15.46 26.70
N ARG A 121 -10.73 -15.18 27.08
CA ARG A 121 -9.79 -14.18 26.50
C ARG A 121 -9.64 -14.09 24.97
N THR A 122 -10.05 -15.11 24.22
CA THR A 122 -9.97 -15.15 22.75
C THR A 122 -11.25 -14.73 22.05
N ALA A 123 -12.32 -14.46 22.81
CA ALA A 123 -13.63 -14.05 22.33
C ALA A 123 -13.72 -12.52 22.23
N PHE A 124 -14.32 -12.04 21.15
CA PHE A 124 -14.54 -10.63 20.89
C PHE A 124 -16.04 -10.39 20.65
N LYS A 125 -16.64 -9.47 21.40
CA LYS A 125 -18.07 -9.16 21.32
C LYS A 125 -18.27 -7.72 20.87
N ASN A 126 -19.22 -7.53 19.96
CA ASN A 126 -19.65 -6.21 19.52
C ASN A 126 -20.35 -5.49 20.69
N ARG A 127 -19.94 -4.25 20.97
CA ARG A 127 -20.68 -3.31 21.81
C ARG A 127 -21.22 -2.21 20.90
N GLU A 128 -22.51 -2.25 20.62
CA GLU A 128 -23.19 -1.29 19.71
C GLU A 128 -22.93 0.20 20.05
N LYS A 129 -22.54 0.50 21.28
CA LYS A 129 -22.29 1.87 21.76
C LYS A 129 -20.87 2.39 21.53
N ASP A 130 -19.92 1.56 21.10
CA ASP A 130 -18.54 2.01 20.87
C ASP A 130 -18.26 2.19 19.38
N GLN A 131 -18.80 3.28 18.85
CA GLN A 131 -18.66 3.67 17.46
C GLN A 131 -17.76 4.89 17.32
N THR A 132 -16.87 4.87 16.34
CA THR A 132 -16.02 6.03 16.05
C THR A 132 -15.66 6.09 14.57
N TRP A 133 -15.35 7.31 14.09
CA TRP A 133 -14.79 7.51 12.77
C TRP A 133 -13.27 7.28 12.82
N VAL A 134 -12.78 6.41 11.95
CA VAL A 134 -11.37 6.08 11.80
C VAL A 134 -10.93 6.43 10.38
N PRO A 135 -9.78 7.10 10.19
CA PRO A 135 -9.27 7.35 8.84
C PRO A 135 -9.08 6.06 8.05
N MET A 136 -9.44 6.06 6.76
CA MET A 136 -9.25 4.90 5.88
C MET A 136 -7.77 4.47 5.83
N SER A 137 -6.84 5.41 6.02
CA SER A 137 -5.41 5.13 6.14
C SER A 137 -5.04 4.26 7.35
N ASN A 138 -5.87 4.24 8.40
CA ASN A 138 -5.64 3.47 9.61
C ASN A 138 -6.21 2.05 9.51
N VAL A 139 -6.89 1.71 8.42
CA VAL A 139 -7.35 0.34 8.16
C VAL A 139 -6.16 -0.49 7.70
N LEU A 140 -5.82 -1.52 8.48
CA LEU A 140 -4.69 -2.41 8.18
C LEU A 140 -5.08 -3.46 7.15
N ARG A 141 -6.25 -4.09 7.33
CA ARG A 141 -6.74 -5.19 6.50
C ARG A 141 -8.23 -5.44 6.70
N LYS A 142 -8.90 -5.87 5.62
CA LYS A 142 -10.23 -6.49 5.66
C LYS A 142 -10.11 -7.98 6.01
N LEU A 143 -10.94 -8.43 6.94
CA LEU A 143 -11.03 -9.81 7.40
C LEU A 143 -12.21 -10.50 6.75
N SER A 144 -12.01 -11.75 6.33
CA SER A 144 -13.09 -12.60 5.84
C SER A 144 -13.81 -13.29 7.00
N ALA A 145 -15.09 -13.61 6.80
CA ALA A 145 -15.87 -14.38 7.76
C ALA A 145 -15.29 -15.79 8.02
N LEU A 146 -14.47 -16.32 7.10
CA LEU A 146 -13.78 -17.60 7.26
C LEU A 146 -12.55 -17.52 8.17
N GLU A 147 -11.95 -16.34 8.29
CA GLU A 147 -10.80 -16.07 9.16
C GLU A 147 -11.23 -15.84 10.62
N LEU A 148 -12.49 -15.46 10.85
CA LEU A 148 -13.08 -15.29 12.17
C LEU A 148 -13.86 -16.54 12.55
N THR A 149 -13.53 -17.15 13.69
CA THR A 149 -14.30 -18.32 14.16
C THR A 149 -15.46 -17.83 15.02
N THR A 150 -16.70 -18.01 14.58
CA THR A 150 -17.90 -17.64 15.36
C THR A 150 -18.43 -18.85 16.12
N THR A 151 -18.45 -18.80 17.45
CA THR A 151 -19.09 -19.85 18.29
C THR A 151 -20.61 -19.62 18.38
N THR A 152 -21.02 -18.36 18.33
CA THR A 152 -22.40 -17.86 18.24
C THR A 152 -22.32 -16.58 17.39
N GLY A 153 -23.35 -16.23 16.62
CA GLY A 153 -23.33 -15.09 15.67
C GLY A 153 -23.05 -13.70 16.27
N SER A 154 -22.69 -13.61 17.55
CA SER A 154 -22.37 -12.38 18.29
C SER A 154 -20.97 -12.39 18.93
N ILE A 155 -20.21 -13.48 18.80
CA ILE A 155 -18.87 -13.63 19.40
C ILE A 155 -17.90 -14.12 18.31
N HIS A 156 -16.91 -13.29 18.01
CA HIS A 156 -15.84 -13.62 17.06
C HIS A 156 -14.60 -14.05 17.83
N ILE A 157 -14.01 -15.18 17.43
CA ILE A 157 -12.73 -15.66 17.95
C ILE A 157 -11.67 -15.39 16.88
N ILE A 158 -10.60 -14.71 17.29
CA ILE A 158 -9.44 -14.46 16.44
C ILE A 158 -8.44 -15.61 16.65
N PRO A 159 -8.10 -16.38 15.61
CA PRO A 159 -7.05 -17.39 15.70
C PRO A 159 -5.69 -16.73 16.01
N PRO A 160 -4.81 -17.36 16.83
CA PRO A 160 -3.50 -16.80 17.17
C PRO A 160 -2.67 -16.39 15.94
N LYS A 161 -2.71 -17.21 14.88
CA LYS A 161 -2.03 -16.93 13.61
C LYS A 161 -2.51 -15.62 12.96
N LEU A 162 -3.81 -15.36 12.98
CA LEU A 162 -4.39 -14.13 12.43
C LEU A 162 -3.96 -12.92 13.27
N SER A 163 -3.93 -13.06 14.60
CA SER A 163 -3.44 -12.01 15.50
C SER A 163 -1.98 -11.66 15.25
N GLU A 164 -1.12 -12.65 14.98
CA GLU A 164 0.29 -12.43 14.63
C GLU A 164 0.44 -11.70 13.30
N GLU A 165 -0.33 -12.09 12.27
CA GLU A 165 -0.34 -11.42 10.96
C GLU A 165 -0.77 -9.95 11.08
N ILE A 166 -1.85 -9.65 11.81
CA ILE A 166 -2.30 -8.28 12.04
C ILE A 166 -1.25 -7.48 12.82
N SER A 167 -0.63 -8.09 13.84
CA SER A 167 0.42 -7.44 14.62
C SER A 167 1.65 -7.11 13.77
N LYS A 168 1.98 -7.94 12.77
CA LYS A 168 3.05 -7.65 11.82
C LYS A 168 2.71 -6.45 10.92
N LEU A 169 1.49 -6.41 10.37
CA LEU A 169 0.99 -5.27 9.59
C LEU A 169 0.97 -3.98 10.41
N PHE A 170 0.63 -4.08 11.69
CA PHE A 170 0.64 -2.95 12.61
C PHE A 170 2.05 -2.40 12.86
N ASN A 171 3.05 -3.27 12.99
CA ASN A 171 4.45 -2.85 13.12
C ASN A 171 4.96 -2.16 11.84
N GLU A 172 4.58 -2.66 10.67
CA GLU A 172 4.87 -2.02 9.38
C GLU A 172 4.15 -0.67 9.25
N TYR A 173 2.91 -0.54 9.78
CA TYR A 173 2.20 0.73 9.84
C TYR A 173 2.92 1.75 10.72
N LYS A 174 3.44 1.33 11.88
CA LYS A 174 4.20 2.21 12.79
C LYS A 174 5.53 2.70 12.22
N SER A 175 6.09 2.00 11.23
CA SER A 175 7.35 2.38 10.60
C SER A 175 7.18 3.33 9.40
N ARG A 176 5.94 3.68 9.04
CA ARG A 176 5.62 4.66 8.00
C ARG A 176 5.64 6.07 8.58
#